data_AF-A0A352HQ66-F1
#
_entry.id   AF-A0A352HQ66-F1
#
_cell.length_a   1.000
_cell.length_b   1.000
_cell.length_c   1.000
_cell.angle_alpha   90.00
_cell.angle_beta   90.00
_cell.angle_gamma   90.00
#
_symmetry.space_group_name_H-M   'P 1'
#
loop_
_entity.id
_entity.type
_entity.pdbx_description
1 polymer ?
#
loop_
_entity_poly.entity_id
_entity_poly.type
_entity_poly.pdbx_seq_one_letter_code
_entity_poly.pdbx_strand_id
1 'polypeptide(L)'
;MDSVLLALHDWSCAISLETDEINAERNIIQEEWRSRDNAQTRMYTAMLPQIYDEYQYRQMPIGTMEVVMNFDPDVLRAYYHKWYRPDQQGIVIVGDFDAAEMEKKVVAMFTPIEMPANAAPREYPQVSDNKEPIYFAFQDKELTNSRVTLSFKSDKTPFDQRNTVEGYMGDNLFPNIVSQLINNRLDEFSKDASCKYAAAVVYFGDFYVSKTKDAFNIIVIPKDDVKGAFEQGMEIVARACKTGFTASELDRVKEEIKSAYEKQYNE
;
A
#
# COMPACT_ATOMS: atom_id res chain seq x y z
N MET A 1 -12.47 -28.41 -6.33
CA MET A 1 -12.33 -27.59 -5.11
C MET A 1 -11.32 -28.24 -4.17
N ASP A 2 -11.48 -29.53 -3.87
CA ASP A 2 -10.55 -30.26 -2.99
C ASP A 2 -9.08 -30.27 -3.47
N SER A 3 -8.83 -30.33 -4.79
CA SER A 3 -7.47 -30.23 -5.35
C SER A 3 -6.81 -28.86 -5.15
N VAL A 4 -7.60 -27.78 -5.12
CA VAL A 4 -7.10 -26.42 -4.87
C VAL A 4 -6.79 -26.26 -3.39
N LEU A 5 -7.64 -26.80 -2.51
CA LEU A 5 -7.39 -26.78 -1.08
C LEU A 5 -6.12 -27.56 -0.72
N LEU A 6 -5.89 -28.69 -1.38
CA LEU A 6 -4.65 -29.46 -1.24
C LEU A 6 -3.41 -28.66 -1.70
N ALA A 7 -3.50 -27.96 -2.83
CA ALA A 7 -2.40 -27.10 -3.28
C ALA A 7 -2.09 -25.97 -2.27
N LEU A 8 -3.11 -25.34 -1.69
CA LEU A 8 -2.92 -24.35 -0.62
C LEU A 8 -2.28 -24.96 0.63
N HIS A 9 -2.69 -26.16 1.02
CA HIS A 9 -2.08 -26.89 2.12
C HIS A 9 -0.59 -27.14 1.85
N ASP A 10 -0.25 -27.60 0.66
CA ASP A 10 1.14 -27.90 0.32
C ASP A 10 1.99 -26.64 0.27
N TRP A 11 1.45 -25.52 -0.23
CA TRP A 11 2.12 -24.21 -0.15
C TRP A 11 2.29 -23.69 1.28
N SER A 12 1.40 -24.07 2.19
CA SER A 12 1.44 -23.67 3.58
C SER A 12 2.55 -24.37 4.38
N CYS A 13 2.86 -25.64 4.10
CA CYS A 13 3.80 -26.40 4.93
C CYS A 13 4.67 -27.45 4.22
N ALA A 14 4.43 -27.78 2.95
CA ALA A 14 5.02 -28.95 2.30
C ALA A 14 5.70 -28.69 0.93
N ILE A 15 6.06 -27.44 0.61
CA ILE A 15 6.84 -27.15 -0.60
C ILE A 15 8.21 -27.87 -0.52
N SER A 16 8.56 -28.61 -1.56
CA SER A 16 9.80 -29.40 -1.63
C SER A 16 11.07 -28.54 -1.70
N LEU A 17 10.99 -27.37 -2.34
CA LEU A 17 12.09 -26.40 -2.47
C LEU A 17 13.39 -27.07 -2.99
N GLU A 18 13.27 -27.84 -4.07
CA GLU A 18 14.39 -28.54 -4.70
C GLU A 18 15.43 -27.55 -5.24
N THR A 19 16.72 -27.86 -5.07
CA THR A 19 17.82 -26.96 -5.45
C THR A 19 17.80 -26.59 -6.94
N ASP A 20 17.52 -27.57 -7.80
CA ASP A 20 17.51 -27.36 -9.25
C ASP A 20 16.37 -26.43 -9.67
N GLU A 21 15.18 -26.57 -9.07
CA GLU A 21 14.03 -25.68 -9.29
C GLU A 21 14.31 -24.26 -8.79
N ILE A 22 14.88 -24.12 -7.58
CA ILE A 22 15.28 -22.80 -7.04
C ILE A 22 16.27 -22.10 -7.99
N ASN A 23 17.24 -22.85 -8.54
CA ASN A 23 18.22 -22.30 -9.46
C ASN A 23 17.61 -21.95 -10.82
N ALA A 24 16.66 -22.73 -11.32
CA ALA A 24 15.91 -22.42 -12.53
C ALA A 24 15.12 -21.11 -12.39
N GLU A 25 14.45 -20.91 -11.25
CA GLU A 25 13.64 -19.72 -10.94
C GLU A 25 14.46 -18.42 -10.96
N ARG A 26 15.77 -18.45 -10.68
CA ARG A 26 16.62 -17.24 -10.72
C ARG A 26 16.57 -16.53 -12.07
N ASN A 27 16.63 -17.29 -13.16
CA ASN A 27 16.58 -16.74 -14.51
C ASN A 27 15.19 -16.18 -14.84
N ILE A 28 14.13 -16.85 -14.36
CA ILE A 28 12.74 -16.39 -14.53
C ILE A 28 12.56 -15.05 -13.80
N ILE A 29 12.98 -14.96 -12.54
CA ILE A 29 12.93 -13.73 -11.75
C ILE A 29 13.74 -12.62 -12.42
N GLN A 30 14.89 -12.93 -13.01
CA GLN A 30 15.70 -11.95 -13.74
C GLN A 30 14.97 -11.39 -14.97
N GLU A 31 14.31 -12.25 -15.77
CA GLU A 31 13.54 -11.78 -16.92
C GLU A 31 12.31 -10.97 -16.50
N GLU A 32 11.61 -11.40 -15.45
CA GLU A 32 10.52 -10.61 -14.89
C GLU A 32 11.01 -9.23 -14.40
N TRP A 33 12.14 -9.18 -13.71
CA TRP A 33 12.72 -7.93 -13.23
C TRP A 33 13.03 -6.98 -14.40
N ARG A 34 13.60 -7.47 -15.50
CA ARG A 34 13.83 -6.68 -16.73
C ARG A 34 12.52 -6.18 -17.33
N SER A 35 11.48 -7.01 -17.36
CA SER A 35 10.17 -6.63 -17.91
C SER A 35 9.44 -5.57 -17.07
N ARG A 36 9.72 -5.53 -15.76
CA ARG A 36 9.11 -4.61 -14.79
C ARG A 36 9.92 -3.33 -14.55
N ASP A 37 11.07 -3.17 -15.22
CA ASP A 37 11.91 -1.98 -15.14
C ASP A 37 11.32 -0.81 -15.94
N ASN A 38 10.28 -0.21 -15.39
CA ASN A 38 9.69 1.03 -15.88
C ASN A 38 10.14 2.23 -15.04
N ALA A 39 9.86 3.45 -15.53
CA ALA A 39 10.22 4.69 -14.86
C ALA A 39 9.74 4.79 -13.40
N GLN A 40 8.56 4.22 -13.10
CA GLN A 40 8.01 4.23 -11.74
C GLN A 40 8.85 3.37 -10.80
N THR A 41 9.23 2.16 -11.22
CA THR A 41 10.13 1.27 -10.46
C THR A 41 11.48 1.93 -10.21
N ARG A 42 12.06 2.59 -11.23
CA ARG A 42 13.34 3.33 -11.07
C ARG A 42 13.22 4.50 -10.10
N MET A 43 12.13 5.26 -10.17
CA MET A 43 11.84 6.34 -9.23
C MET A 43 11.78 5.83 -7.79
N TYR A 44 11.02 4.76 -7.52
CA TYR A 44 10.93 4.17 -6.18
C TYR A 44 12.28 3.66 -5.71
N THR A 45 13.03 2.96 -6.56
CA THR A 45 14.36 2.42 -6.22
C THR A 45 15.34 3.53 -5.83
N ALA A 46 15.26 4.71 -6.47
CA ALA A 46 16.08 5.86 -6.12
C ALA A 46 15.57 6.63 -4.88
N MET A 47 14.26 6.66 -4.66
CA MET A 47 13.60 7.43 -3.60
C MET A 47 13.62 6.74 -2.24
N LEU A 48 13.28 5.45 -2.19
CA LEU A 48 13.08 4.70 -0.95
C LEU A 48 14.29 4.78 0.02
N PRO A 49 15.56 4.64 -0.43
CA PRO A 49 16.72 4.80 0.44
C PRO A 49 16.91 6.20 1.03
N GLN A 50 16.30 7.23 0.43
CA GLN A 50 16.43 8.62 0.87
C GLN A 50 15.32 9.04 1.84
N ILE A 51 14.14 8.41 1.75
CA ILE A 51 12.98 8.78 2.56
C ILE A 51 12.77 7.89 3.79
N TYR A 52 13.45 6.74 3.87
CA TYR A 52 13.41 5.82 5.00
C TYR A 52 14.78 5.60 5.63
N ASP A 53 14.82 5.71 6.97
CA ASP A 53 15.98 5.29 7.75
C ASP A 53 15.96 3.78 8.04
N GLU A 54 14.82 3.14 7.97
CA GLU A 54 14.67 1.72 8.26
C GLU A 54 14.97 0.86 7.03
N TYR A 55 16.00 0.01 7.10
CA TYR A 55 16.50 -0.75 5.95
C TYR A 55 15.44 -1.61 5.27
N GLN A 56 14.42 -2.07 6.00
CA GLN A 56 13.32 -2.89 5.49
C GLN A 56 12.47 -2.14 4.45
N TYR A 57 12.42 -0.80 4.52
CA TYR A 57 11.64 0.04 3.60
C TYR A 57 12.51 0.75 2.55
N ARG A 58 13.83 0.59 2.60
CA ARG A 58 14.77 1.23 1.65
C ARG A 58 14.83 0.55 0.28
N GLN A 59 14.19 -0.61 0.10
CA GLN A 59 14.27 -1.39 -1.11
C GLN A 59 12.90 -1.91 -1.56
N MET A 60 12.79 -2.17 -2.86
CA MET A 60 11.63 -2.85 -3.42
C MET A 60 11.61 -4.32 -3.00
N PRO A 61 10.43 -4.97 -2.93
CA PRO A 61 10.32 -6.37 -2.50
C PRO A 61 11.17 -7.37 -3.30
N ILE A 62 11.48 -7.07 -4.57
CA ILE A 62 12.33 -7.89 -5.44
C ILE A 62 13.79 -8.00 -4.94
N GLY A 63 14.22 -7.08 -4.07
CA GLY A 63 15.60 -7.00 -3.60
C GLY A 63 16.59 -6.60 -4.71
N THR A 64 17.81 -7.13 -4.67
CA THR A 64 18.84 -6.90 -5.70
C THR A 64 19.08 -8.16 -6.51
N MET A 65 19.35 -8.00 -7.81
CA MET A 65 19.67 -9.13 -8.67
C MET A 65 20.98 -9.82 -8.25
N GLU A 66 21.91 -9.10 -7.64
CA GLU A 66 23.11 -9.71 -7.05
C GLU A 66 22.75 -10.75 -5.98
N VAL A 67 21.82 -10.43 -5.08
CA VAL A 67 21.37 -11.40 -4.06
C VAL A 67 20.58 -12.52 -4.71
N VAL A 68 19.61 -12.20 -5.58
CA VAL A 68 18.76 -13.20 -6.26
C VAL A 68 19.59 -14.21 -7.06
N MET A 69 20.68 -13.79 -7.69
CA MET A 69 21.51 -14.70 -8.49
C MET A 69 22.48 -15.55 -7.65
N ASN A 70 22.78 -15.17 -6.40
CA ASN A 70 23.88 -15.77 -5.63
C ASN A 70 23.50 -16.33 -4.25
N PHE A 71 22.29 -16.10 -3.74
CA PHE A 71 21.91 -16.63 -2.42
C PHE A 71 22.02 -18.16 -2.37
N ASP A 72 22.42 -18.73 -1.23
CA ASP A 72 22.41 -20.19 -1.03
C ASP A 72 20.96 -20.70 -0.92
N PRO A 73 20.52 -21.71 -1.70
CA PRO A 73 19.17 -22.30 -1.60
C PRO A 73 18.72 -22.64 -0.16
N ASP A 74 19.64 -22.99 0.74
CA ASP A 74 19.32 -23.27 2.14
C ASP A 74 18.80 -22.03 2.89
N VAL A 75 19.17 -20.81 2.48
CA VAL A 75 18.62 -19.57 3.02
C VAL A 75 17.13 -19.47 2.72
N LEU A 76 16.69 -19.85 1.53
CA LEU A 76 15.27 -19.84 1.16
C LEU A 76 14.48 -20.88 1.95
N ARG A 77 15.03 -22.09 2.11
CA ARG A 77 14.42 -23.14 2.95
C ARG A 77 14.29 -22.71 4.40
N ALA A 78 15.35 -22.13 4.95
CA ALA A 78 15.34 -21.60 6.31
C ALA A 78 14.31 -20.47 6.45
N TYR A 79 14.20 -19.58 5.46
CA TYR A 79 13.18 -18.53 5.44
C TYR A 79 11.77 -19.10 5.41
N TYR A 80 11.51 -20.07 4.52
CA TYR A 80 10.22 -20.75 4.40
C TYR A 80 9.81 -21.36 5.74
N HIS A 81 10.63 -22.23 6.34
CA HIS A 81 10.29 -22.86 7.63
C HIS A 81 10.22 -21.89 8.81
N LYS A 82 10.88 -20.73 8.75
CA LYS A 82 10.81 -19.70 9.79
C LYS A 82 9.49 -18.94 9.78
N TRP A 83 8.94 -18.65 8.59
CA TRP A 83 7.83 -17.72 8.40
C TRP A 83 6.54 -18.35 7.88
N TYR A 84 6.59 -19.48 7.17
CA TYR A 84 5.42 -20.23 6.72
C TYR A 84 4.94 -21.14 7.85
N ARG A 85 4.19 -20.55 8.78
CA ARG A 85 3.66 -21.23 9.96
C ARG A 85 2.19 -20.86 10.19
N PRO A 86 1.39 -21.76 10.80
CA PRO A 86 -0.06 -21.59 10.92
C PRO A 86 -0.52 -20.27 11.55
N ASP A 87 0.14 -19.76 12.58
CA ASP A 87 -0.19 -18.49 13.25
C ASP A 87 0.02 -17.24 12.38
N GLN A 88 0.72 -17.36 11.24
CA GLN A 88 0.98 -16.27 10.30
C GLN A 88 0.29 -16.44 8.94
N GLN A 89 -0.52 -17.49 8.76
CA GLN A 89 -1.22 -17.77 7.51
C GLN A 89 -2.71 -17.48 7.64
N GLY A 90 -3.33 -17.07 6.54
CA GLY A 90 -4.77 -16.86 6.44
C GLY A 90 -5.27 -17.34 5.09
N ILE A 91 -6.39 -18.06 5.07
CA ILE A 91 -7.03 -18.57 3.86
C ILE A 91 -8.33 -17.82 3.66
N VAL A 92 -8.51 -17.23 2.49
CA VAL A 92 -9.72 -16.52 2.09
C VAL A 92 -10.36 -17.28 0.94
N ILE A 93 -11.58 -17.79 1.14
CA ILE A 93 -12.33 -18.55 0.13
C ILE A 93 -13.66 -17.82 -0.10
N VAL A 94 -13.88 -17.37 -1.34
CA VAL A 94 -15.08 -16.61 -1.73
C VAL A 94 -15.67 -17.26 -2.97
N GLY A 95 -16.97 -17.52 -2.95
CA GLY A 95 -17.68 -18.15 -4.05
C GLY A 95 -19.04 -18.69 -3.64
N ASP A 96 -19.71 -19.35 -4.57
CA ASP A 96 -21.01 -19.99 -4.37
C ASP A 96 -20.83 -21.45 -3.92
N PHE A 97 -20.78 -21.66 -2.60
CA PHE A 97 -20.64 -22.97 -1.96
C PHE A 97 -21.19 -22.96 -0.53
N ASP A 98 -21.39 -24.15 0.06
CA ASP A 98 -21.75 -24.27 1.47
C ASP A 98 -20.54 -23.94 2.37
N ALA A 99 -20.61 -22.80 3.07
CA ALA A 99 -19.53 -22.32 3.90
C ALA A 99 -19.20 -23.27 5.07
N ALA A 100 -20.19 -23.95 5.64
CA ALA A 100 -19.99 -24.86 6.76
C ALA A 100 -19.33 -26.18 6.31
N GLU A 101 -19.64 -26.66 5.10
CA GLU A 101 -18.93 -27.78 4.50
C GLU A 101 -17.48 -27.41 4.18
N MET A 102 -17.26 -26.23 3.59
CA MET A 102 -15.91 -25.75 3.28
C MET A 102 -15.06 -25.59 4.54
N GLU A 103 -15.61 -25.00 5.59
CA GLU A 103 -14.94 -24.85 6.88
C GLU A 103 -14.49 -26.21 7.43
N LYS A 104 -15.34 -27.23 7.40
CA LYS A 104 -14.97 -28.59 7.83
C LYS A 104 -13.79 -29.15 7.03
N LYS A 105 -13.75 -28.92 5.71
CA LYS A 105 -12.63 -29.37 4.86
C LYS A 105 -11.34 -28.62 5.21
N VAL A 106 -11.41 -27.30 5.40
CA VAL A 106 -10.27 -26.49 5.82
C VAL A 106 -9.75 -26.96 7.18
N VAL A 107 -10.63 -27.11 8.17
CA VAL A 107 -10.24 -27.60 9.51
C VAL A 107 -9.59 -28.98 9.42
N ALA A 108 -10.21 -29.93 8.72
CA ALA A 108 -9.66 -31.28 8.58
C ALA A 108 -8.28 -31.30 7.91
N MET A 109 -8.06 -30.46 6.89
CA MET A 109 -6.81 -30.44 6.13
C MET A 109 -5.68 -29.67 6.81
N PHE A 110 -5.97 -28.55 7.48
CA PHE A 110 -4.93 -27.65 8.02
C PHE A 110 -4.65 -27.82 9.51
N THR A 111 -5.56 -28.43 10.30
CA THR A 111 -5.31 -28.71 11.73
C THR A 111 -4.05 -29.57 11.99
N PRO A 112 -3.69 -30.55 11.13
CA PRO A 112 -2.47 -31.34 11.34
C PRO A 112 -1.16 -30.57 11.20
N ILE A 113 -1.16 -29.34 10.67
CA ILE A 113 0.06 -28.56 10.48
C ILE A 113 0.58 -28.12 11.85
N GLU A 114 1.75 -28.64 12.25
CA GLU A 114 2.34 -28.35 13.55
C GLU A 114 2.95 -26.95 13.62
N MET A 115 2.79 -26.32 14.78
CA MET A 115 3.47 -25.07 15.11
C MET A 115 4.95 -25.32 15.43
N PRO A 116 5.90 -24.57 14.84
CA PRO A 116 7.31 -24.68 15.22
C PRO A 116 7.53 -24.36 16.70
N ALA A 117 8.22 -25.24 17.44
CA ALA A 117 8.43 -25.09 18.89
C ALA A 117 9.10 -23.78 19.31
N ASN A 118 9.96 -23.22 18.44
CA ASN A 118 10.68 -21.95 18.66
C ASN A 118 10.34 -20.94 17.56
N ALA A 119 9.05 -20.67 17.36
CA ALA A 119 8.58 -19.73 16.36
C ALA A 119 9.19 -18.33 16.57
N ALA A 120 9.85 -17.78 15.55
CA ALA A 120 10.47 -16.46 15.62
C ALA A 120 9.42 -15.35 15.88
N PRO A 121 9.73 -14.30 16.66
CA PRO A 121 8.79 -13.19 16.83
C PRO A 121 8.55 -12.49 15.48
N ARG A 122 7.29 -12.13 15.21
CA ARG A 122 6.95 -11.28 14.08
C ARG A 122 7.03 -9.83 14.52
N GLU A 123 7.99 -9.11 13.97
CA GLU A 123 8.18 -7.69 14.25
C GLU A 123 7.69 -6.86 13.08
N TYR A 124 7.11 -5.70 13.39
CA TYR A 124 6.69 -4.72 12.40
C TYR A 124 7.61 -3.50 12.53
N PRO A 125 8.56 -3.31 11.58
CA PRO A 125 9.50 -2.20 11.64
C PRO A 125 8.75 -0.88 11.68
N GLN A 126 9.03 -0.05 12.68
CA GLN A 126 8.41 1.26 12.82
C GLN A 126 9.17 2.27 11.98
N VAL A 127 8.44 3.04 11.17
CA VAL A 127 9.05 4.14 10.40
C VAL A 127 9.16 5.36 11.28
N SER A 128 10.36 5.94 11.34
CA SER A 128 10.63 7.16 12.07
C SER A 128 10.09 8.41 11.39
N ASP A 129 9.80 9.43 12.21
CA ASP A 129 9.56 10.78 11.73
C ASP A 129 10.88 11.46 11.37
N ASN A 130 10.81 12.48 10.53
CA ASN A 130 11.95 13.31 10.14
C ASN A 130 11.87 14.68 10.81
N LYS A 131 13.01 15.20 11.28
CA LYS A 131 13.09 16.52 11.92
C LYS A 131 12.93 17.66 10.92
N GLU A 132 13.54 17.51 9.74
CA GLU A 132 13.50 18.46 8.64
C GLU A 132 12.81 17.82 7.43
N PRO A 133 12.15 18.60 6.54
CA PRO A 133 11.57 18.06 5.32
C PRO A 133 12.63 17.36 4.45
N ILE A 134 12.29 16.18 3.94
CA ILE A 134 13.13 15.43 3.01
C ILE A 134 12.72 15.84 1.59
N TYR A 135 13.71 16.19 0.77
CA TYR A 135 13.49 16.57 -0.62
C TYR A 135 14.07 15.51 -1.54
N PHE A 136 13.27 15.06 -2.50
CA PHE A 136 13.69 14.13 -3.53
C PHE A 136 13.19 14.63 -4.89
N ALA A 137 14.07 14.61 -5.89
CA ALA A 137 13.74 14.92 -7.26
C ALA A 137 14.23 13.79 -8.16
N PHE A 138 13.41 13.42 -9.14
CA PHE A 138 13.71 12.37 -10.08
C PHE A 138 13.20 12.76 -11.46
N GLN A 139 13.98 12.42 -12.48
CA GLN A 139 13.65 12.67 -13.86
C GLN A 139 13.91 11.41 -14.68
N ASP A 140 12.92 11.05 -15.48
CA ASP A 140 13.01 9.95 -16.43
C ASP A 140 12.17 10.30 -17.64
N LYS A 141 12.70 10.02 -18.84
CA LYS A 141 12.07 10.33 -20.13
C LYS A 141 10.75 9.59 -20.35
N GLU A 142 10.53 8.47 -19.65
CA GLU A 142 9.32 7.65 -19.72
C GLU A 142 8.22 8.14 -18.76
N LEU A 143 8.51 9.11 -17.87
CA LEU A 143 7.47 9.76 -17.07
C LEU A 143 6.69 10.75 -17.94
N THR A 144 5.41 10.47 -18.12
CA THR A 144 4.54 11.26 -19.02
C THR A 144 4.12 12.60 -18.45
N ASN A 145 4.08 12.74 -17.13
CA ASN A 145 3.64 13.95 -16.45
C ASN A 145 4.65 14.36 -15.38
N SER A 146 4.92 15.66 -15.31
CA SER A 146 5.54 16.23 -14.11
C SER A 146 4.57 16.15 -12.95
N ARG A 147 5.09 15.92 -11.74
CA ARG A 147 4.28 15.80 -10.53
C ARG A 147 5.08 16.30 -9.33
N VAL A 148 4.42 17.04 -8.46
CA VAL A 148 4.94 17.38 -7.13
C VAL A 148 4.07 16.66 -6.10
N THR A 149 4.71 15.90 -5.21
CA THR A 149 4.04 15.23 -4.09
C THR A 149 4.60 15.78 -2.78
N LEU A 150 3.71 16.21 -1.88
CA LEU A 150 4.04 16.53 -0.50
C LEU A 150 3.29 15.57 0.42
N SER A 151 4.01 14.96 1.36
CA SER A 151 3.45 14.01 2.31
C SER A 151 3.73 14.46 3.74
N PHE A 152 2.69 14.52 4.56
CA PHE A 152 2.81 14.72 6.00
C PHE A 152 2.62 13.38 6.69
N LYS A 153 3.68 12.86 7.32
CA LYS A 153 3.63 11.60 8.06
C LYS A 153 2.65 11.70 9.23
N SER A 154 1.92 10.64 9.48
CA SER A 154 1.04 10.47 10.64
C SER A 154 1.17 9.05 11.18
N ASP A 155 0.95 8.89 12.48
CA ASP A 155 0.95 7.57 13.09
C ASP A 155 -0.19 6.72 12.55
N LYS A 156 0.09 5.43 12.39
CA LYS A 156 -0.89 4.45 11.94
C LYS A 156 -1.66 3.93 13.15
N THR A 157 -2.96 3.72 12.99
CA THR A 157 -3.80 3.18 14.05
C THR A 157 -3.25 1.83 14.56
N PRO A 158 -3.15 1.66 15.89
CA PRO A 158 -2.71 0.40 16.51
C PRO A 158 -3.53 -0.80 16.04
N PHE A 159 -2.88 -1.96 15.87
CA PHE A 159 -3.50 -3.14 15.25
C PHE A 159 -4.75 -3.63 15.98
N ASP A 160 -4.75 -3.57 17.31
CA ASP A 160 -5.86 -3.93 18.19
C ASP A 160 -7.07 -3.00 18.07
N GLN A 161 -6.90 -1.81 17.50
CA GLN A 161 -7.96 -0.82 17.31
C GLN A 161 -8.54 -0.82 15.88
N ARG A 162 -7.85 -1.43 14.91
CA ARG A 162 -8.26 -1.37 13.49
C ARG A 162 -9.60 -2.04 13.20
N ASN A 163 -9.98 -3.04 14.00
CA ASN A 163 -11.23 -3.78 13.86
C ASN A 163 -12.37 -3.24 14.75
N THR A 164 -12.23 -2.03 15.30
CA THR A 164 -13.32 -1.37 16.03
C THR A 164 -14.07 -0.38 15.14
N VAL A 165 -15.28 0.02 15.57
CA VAL A 165 -16.05 1.05 14.88
C VAL A 165 -15.28 2.36 14.86
N GLU A 166 -14.62 2.70 15.97
CA GLU A 166 -13.78 3.89 16.10
C GLU A 166 -12.59 3.84 15.14
N GLY A 167 -11.90 2.70 15.04
CA GLY A 167 -10.81 2.51 14.08
C GLY A 167 -11.29 2.64 12.64
N TYR A 168 -12.41 2.02 12.29
CA TYR A 168 -13.02 2.18 10.97
C TYR A 168 -13.36 3.65 10.67
N MET A 169 -13.99 4.34 11.62
CA MET A 169 -14.34 5.76 11.47
C MET A 169 -13.11 6.64 11.30
N GLY A 170 -12.07 6.41 12.11
CA GLY A 170 -10.81 7.16 12.12
C GLY A 170 -9.95 6.93 10.88
N ASP A 171 -9.86 5.69 10.40
CA ASP A 171 -8.95 5.32 9.30
C ASP A 171 -9.60 5.41 7.91
N ASN A 172 -10.92 5.25 7.84
CA ASN A 172 -11.62 5.16 6.55
C ASN A 172 -12.61 6.30 6.37
N LEU A 173 -13.58 6.45 7.26
CA LEU A 173 -14.71 7.36 7.04
C LEU A 173 -14.29 8.84 7.09
N PHE A 174 -13.66 9.28 8.19
CA PHE A 174 -13.27 10.68 8.33
C PHE A 174 -12.19 11.12 7.34
N PRO A 175 -11.11 10.35 7.10
CA PRO A 175 -10.11 10.72 6.12
C PRO A 175 -10.70 10.82 4.70
N ASN A 176 -11.64 9.94 4.35
CA ASN A 176 -12.35 10.00 3.07
C ASN A 176 -13.19 11.28 2.97
N ILE A 177 -14.02 11.58 3.96
CA ILE A 177 -14.83 12.81 3.99
C ILE A 177 -13.95 14.06 3.86
N VAL A 178 -12.90 14.17 4.66
CA VAL A 178 -11.98 15.32 4.64
C VAL A 178 -11.29 15.43 3.27
N SER A 179 -10.85 14.31 2.70
CA SER A 179 -10.23 14.30 1.38
C SER A 179 -11.21 14.74 0.30
N GLN A 180 -12.45 14.24 0.29
CA GLN A 180 -13.48 14.66 -0.67
C GLN A 180 -13.82 16.14 -0.55
N LEU A 181 -13.91 16.67 0.67
CA LEU A 181 -14.15 18.09 0.89
C LEU A 181 -13.05 18.97 0.27
N ILE A 182 -11.78 18.61 0.50
CA ILE A 182 -10.64 19.34 -0.08
C ILE A 182 -10.58 19.15 -1.61
N ASN A 183 -10.75 17.92 -2.07
CA ASN A 183 -10.71 17.56 -3.50
C ASN A 183 -11.82 18.27 -4.28
N ASN A 184 -13.01 18.45 -3.70
CA ASN A 184 -14.08 19.21 -4.32
C ASN A 184 -13.69 20.68 -4.55
N ARG A 185 -12.98 21.31 -3.59
CA ARG A 185 -12.46 22.68 -3.76
C ARG A 185 -11.36 22.73 -4.82
N LEU A 186 -10.47 21.73 -4.85
CA LEU A 186 -9.41 21.61 -5.86
C LEU A 186 -10.00 21.42 -7.27
N ASP A 187 -11.01 20.56 -7.42
CA ASP A 187 -11.71 20.34 -8.68
C ASP A 187 -12.48 21.59 -9.13
N GLU A 188 -13.16 22.26 -8.22
CA GLU A 188 -13.86 23.52 -8.53
C GLU A 188 -12.89 24.59 -9.04
N PHE A 189 -11.77 24.81 -8.34
CA PHE A 189 -10.76 25.78 -8.79
C PHE A 189 -10.08 25.36 -10.09
N SER A 190 -10.00 24.05 -10.40
CA SER A 190 -9.42 23.57 -11.66
C SER A 190 -10.12 24.10 -12.91
N LYS A 191 -11.40 24.50 -12.78
CA LYS A 191 -12.24 25.06 -13.85
C LYS A 191 -11.99 26.55 -14.08
N ASP A 192 -11.28 27.23 -13.17
CA ASP A 192 -10.91 28.62 -13.32
C ASP A 192 -9.81 28.78 -14.39
N ALA A 193 -9.94 29.78 -15.26
CA ALA A 193 -8.97 30.03 -16.34
C ALA A 193 -7.56 30.36 -15.83
N SER A 194 -7.44 30.86 -14.59
CA SER A 194 -6.17 31.18 -13.93
C SER A 194 -5.50 29.97 -13.26
N CYS A 195 -6.15 28.81 -13.23
CA CYS A 195 -5.61 27.60 -12.62
C CYS A 195 -4.36 27.12 -13.37
N LYS A 196 -3.26 26.93 -12.62
CA LYS A 196 -1.94 26.53 -13.14
C LYS A 196 -1.68 25.02 -13.07
N TYR A 197 -2.49 24.27 -12.31
CA TYR A 197 -2.41 22.80 -12.29
C TYR A 197 -3.41 22.17 -13.25
N ALA A 198 -3.02 21.04 -13.85
CA ALA A 198 -3.90 20.19 -14.64
C ALA A 198 -4.76 19.31 -13.73
N ALA A 199 -4.19 18.86 -12.61
CA ALA A 199 -4.91 18.15 -11.56
C ALA A 199 -4.24 18.39 -10.21
N ALA A 200 -5.05 18.41 -9.15
CA ALA A 200 -4.56 18.39 -7.78
C ALA A 200 -5.48 17.49 -6.95
N VAL A 201 -4.89 16.67 -6.09
CA VAL A 201 -5.63 15.73 -5.25
C VAL A 201 -4.95 15.58 -3.90
N VAL A 202 -5.76 15.38 -2.87
CA VAL A 202 -5.31 14.95 -1.55
C VAL A 202 -5.94 13.62 -1.16
N TYR A 203 -5.21 12.84 -0.37
CA TYR A 203 -5.72 11.61 0.23
C TYR A 203 -4.91 11.22 1.46
N PHE A 204 -5.51 10.45 2.35
CA PHE A 204 -4.82 9.77 3.43
C PHE A 204 -4.54 8.32 3.03
N GLY A 205 -3.40 7.79 3.44
CA GLY A 205 -3.06 6.39 3.22
C GLY A 205 -1.65 6.08 3.72
N ASP A 206 -1.13 4.90 3.37
CA ASP A 206 0.24 4.50 3.71
C ASP A 206 1.23 5.58 3.25
N PHE A 207 2.23 5.89 4.09
CA PHE A 207 3.40 6.63 3.61
C PHE A 207 4.18 5.69 2.69
N TYR A 208 4.01 5.85 1.38
CA TYR A 208 4.58 5.00 0.32
C TYR A 208 4.43 3.49 0.60
N VAL A 209 5.53 2.76 0.78
CA VAL A 209 5.53 1.30 0.97
C VAL A 209 5.41 0.90 2.45
N SER A 210 5.30 1.86 3.37
CA SER A 210 5.24 1.59 4.80
C SER A 210 3.92 0.95 5.20
N LYS A 211 4.00 -0.09 6.05
CA LYS A 211 2.84 -0.71 6.69
C LYS A 211 2.63 -0.26 8.13
N THR A 212 3.47 0.65 8.62
CA THR A 212 3.49 1.11 10.02
C THR A 212 3.42 2.62 10.16
N LYS A 213 3.38 3.37 9.06
CA LYS A 213 3.25 4.83 9.05
C LYS A 213 2.33 5.26 7.92
N ASP A 214 1.42 6.16 8.25
CA ASP A 214 0.50 6.77 7.30
C ASP A 214 0.99 8.15 6.89
N ALA A 215 0.33 8.73 5.90
CA ALA A 215 0.53 10.10 5.48
C ALA A 215 -0.74 10.73 4.94
N PHE A 216 -0.86 12.04 5.16
CA PHE A 216 -1.67 12.91 4.34
C PHE A 216 -0.86 13.34 3.13
N ASN A 217 -1.30 12.94 1.95
CA ASN A 217 -0.60 13.15 0.68
C ASN A 217 -1.31 14.24 -0.13
N ILE A 218 -0.52 15.12 -0.72
CA ILE A 218 -0.95 16.18 -1.63
C ILE A 218 -0.18 15.98 -2.93
N ILE A 219 -0.90 15.79 -4.01
CA ILE A 219 -0.35 15.60 -5.34
C ILE A 219 -0.81 16.73 -6.24
N VAL A 220 0.14 17.38 -6.90
CA VAL A 220 -0.14 18.42 -7.90
C VAL A 220 0.53 18.05 -9.21
N ILE A 221 -0.25 18.02 -10.28
CA ILE A 221 0.20 17.86 -11.66
C ILE A 221 0.15 19.24 -12.30
N PRO A 222 1.29 19.91 -12.52
CA PRO A 222 1.32 21.23 -13.15
C PRO A 222 0.94 21.16 -14.64
N LYS A 223 0.43 22.27 -15.19
CA LYS A 223 0.36 22.49 -16.64
C LYS A 223 1.75 22.82 -17.18
N ASP A 224 2.25 24.02 -16.83
CA ASP A 224 3.55 24.53 -17.27
C ASP A 224 4.40 25.11 -16.13
N ASP A 225 3.77 25.81 -15.17
CA ASP A 225 4.43 26.46 -14.03
C ASP A 225 4.38 25.57 -12.78
N VAL A 226 5.43 24.77 -12.56
CA VAL A 226 5.52 23.81 -11.44
C VAL A 226 5.32 24.49 -10.09
N LYS A 227 6.03 25.60 -9.85
CA LYS A 227 5.99 26.31 -8.56
C LYS A 227 4.63 26.94 -8.34
N GLY A 228 4.11 27.67 -9.34
CA GLY A 228 2.82 28.33 -9.23
C GLY A 228 1.65 27.35 -9.11
N ALA A 229 1.69 26.21 -9.81
CA ALA A 229 0.71 25.14 -9.67
C ALA A 229 0.71 24.57 -8.24
N PHE A 230 1.89 24.28 -7.71
CA PHE A 230 2.03 23.77 -6.34
C PHE A 230 1.57 24.79 -5.30
N GLU A 231 1.95 26.07 -5.44
CA GLU A 231 1.51 27.15 -4.55
C GLU A 231 -0.02 27.31 -4.56
N GLN A 232 -0.68 27.27 -5.72
CA GLN A 232 -2.14 27.34 -5.81
C GLN A 232 -2.84 26.14 -5.16
N GLY A 233 -2.39 24.92 -5.46
CA GLY A 233 -2.94 23.72 -4.83
C GLY A 233 -2.77 23.75 -3.30
N MET A 234 -1.57 24.11 -2.84
CA MET A 234 -1.26 24.24 -1.42
C MET A 234 -2.05 25.34 -0.73
N GLU A 235 -2.33 26.46 -1.41
CA GLU A 235 -3.15 27.54 -0.84
C GLU A 235 -4.56 27.05 -0.52
N ILE A 236 -5.17 26.28 -1.43
CA ILE A 236 -6.51 25.70 -1.22
C ILE A 236 -6.50 24.72 -0.04
N VAL A 237 -5.51 23.83 0.01
CA VAL A 237 -5.36 22.87 1.11
C VAL A 237 -5.13 23.59 2.44
N ALA A 238 -4.19 24.55 2.50
CA ALA A 238 -3.89 25.30 3.71
C ALA A 238 -5.09 26.12 4.21
N ARG A 239 -5.84 26.73 3.28
CA ARG A 239 -7.08 27.45 3.60
C ARG A 239 -8.13 26.50 4.16
N ALA A 240 -8.30 25.32 3.57
CA ALA A 240 -9.23 24.30 4.08
C ALA A 240 -8.86 23.86 5.50
N CYS A 241 -7.58 23.58 5.77
CA CYS A 241 -7.12 23.22 7.11
C CYS A 241 -7.29 24.35 8.14
N LYS A 242 -7.15 25.61 7.73
CA LYS A 242 -7.23 26.77 8.63
C LYS A 242 -8.66 27.24 8.91
N THR A 243 -9.53 27.18 7.91
CA THR A 243 -10.88 27.77 7.96
C THR A 243 -11.98 26.72 8.06
N GLY A 244 -11.65 25.45 7.84
CA GLY A 244 -12.60 24.35 7.83
C GLY A 244 -13.52 24.39 6.61
N PHE A 245 -14.71 23.83 6.82
CA PHE A 245 -15.74 23.63 5.80
C PHE A 245 -17.08 24.14 6.30
N THR A 246 -17.90 24.59 5.36
CA THR A 246 -19.28 24.98 5.64
C THR A 246 -20.15 23.75 5.83
N ALA A 247 -21.31 23.91 6.50
CA ALA A 247 -22.27 22.82 6.68
C ALA A 247 -22.75 22.26 5.33
N SER A 248 -23.00 23.12 4.34
CA SER A 248 -23.44 22.71 3.01
C SER A 248 -22.39 21.89 2.24
N GLU A 249 -21.09 22.17 2.41
CA GLU A 249 -20.05 21.34 1.81
C GLU A 249 -20.04 19.93 2.40
N LEU A 250 -20.19 19.84 3.73
CA LEU A 250 -20.25 18.56 4.43
C LEU A 250 -21.50 17.76 4.06
N ASP A 251 -22.66 18.42 3.96
CA ASP A 251 -23.92 17.75 3.63
C ASP A 251 -23.87 17.18 2.21
N ARG A 252 -23.32 17.92 1.24
CA ARG A 252 -23.10 17.41 -0.12
C ARG A 252 -22.23 16.15 -0.14
N VAL A 253 -21.08 16.17 0.54
CA VAL A 253 -20.17 15.01 0.60
C VAL A 253 -20.83 13.81 1.28
N LYS A 254 -21.64 14.02 2.33
CA LYS A 254 -22.40 12.93 2.97
C LYS A 254 -23.41 12.31 2.01
N GLU A 255 -24.13 13.11 1.24
CA GLU A 255 -25.09 12.62 0.24
C GLU A 255 -24.39 11.83 -0.87
N GLU A 256 -23.25 12.33 -1.36
CA GLU A 256 -22.42 11.64 -2.36
C GLU A 256 -21.94 10.26 -1.86
N ILE A 257 -21.40 10.20 -0.63
CA ILE A 257 -20.95 8.94 -0.02
C ILE A 257 -22.13 7.98 0.20
N LYS A 258 -23.27 8.48 0.69
CA LYS A 258 -24.46 7.66 0.91
C LYS A 258 -24.97 7.07 -0.40
N SER A 259 -25.07 7.88 -1.44
CA SER A 259 -25.47 7.45 -2.78
C SER A 259 -24.50 6.40 -3.35
N ALA A 260 -23.20 6.57 -3.14
CA ALA A 260 -22.20 5.57 -3.54
C ALA A 260 -22.40 4.23 -2.82
N TYR A 261 -22.69 4.23 -1.51
CA TYR A 261 -22.99 3.00 -0.76
C TYR A 261 -24.32 2.37 -1.15
N GLU A 262 -25.36 3.17 -1.38
CA GLU A 262 -26.65 2.67 -1.88
C GLU A 262 -26.48 2.00 -3.25
N LYS A 263 -25.69 2.58 -4.15
CA LYS A 263 -25.36 1.98 -5.43
C LYS A 263 -24.61 0.65 -5.25
N GLN A 264 -23.56 0.62 -4.44
CA GLN A 264 -22.76 -0.58 -4.21
C GLN A 264 -23.56 -1.71 -3.54
N TYR A 265 -24.55 -1.39 -2.71
CA TYR A 265 -25.42 -2.38 -2.09
C TYR A 265 -26.43 -3.00 -3.06
N ASN A 266 -26.86 -2.23 -4.07
CA ASN A 266 -27.85 -2.66 -5.05
C ASN A 266 -27.25 -3.34 -6.29
N GLU A 267 -25.94 -3.25 -6.49
CA GLU A 267 -25.16 -3.98 -7.50
C GLU A 267 -24.75 -5.37 -6.99
#